data_AF-A0A0R1ZJF3-F1
#
_entry.id   AF-A0A0R1ZJF3-F1
#
_cell.length_a   1.000
_cell.length_b   1.000
_cell.length_c   1.000
_cell.angle_alpha   90.00
_cell.angle_beta   90.00
_cell.angle_gamma   90.00
#
_symmetry.space_group_name_H-M   'P 1'
#
loop_
_entity.id
_entity.type
_entity.pdbx_description
1 polymer ?
#
loop_
_entity_poly.entity_id
_entity_poly.type
_entity_poly.pdbx_seq_one_letter_code
_entity_poly.pdbx_strand_id
1 'polypeptide(L)'
;MGKISNQELFSLIDTAYNSLSESDQNSKLGQLILKAAQNLNHGMDAITCCIKLIHDFSTYILIDQHIKNIKFTPEVKHLYQVANQIAQKRIAENGFANLGNLFLR
;
A
#
# COMPACT_ATOMS: atom_id res chain seq x y z
N MET A 1 9.60 -11.38 -11.83
CA MET A 1 9.26 -10.67 -10.57
C MET A 1 7.85 -11.04 -10.16
N GLY A 2 7.76 -11.92 -9.16
CA GLY A 2 6.58 -12.72 -8.79
C GLY A 2 5.51 -11.95 -8.00
N LYS A 3 4.33 -12.57 -7.88
CA LYS A 3 3.24 -12.09 -7.03
C LYS A 3 3.74 -12.02 -5.58
N ILE A 4 3.46 -10.92 -4.87
CA ILE A 4 3.71 -10.86 -3.42
C ILE A 4 2.70 -11.79 -2.72
N SER A 5 3.16 -12.56 -1.74
CA SER A 5 2.28 -13.32 -0.86
C SER A 5 1.70 -12.47 0.26
N ASN A 6 0.62 -12.93 0.88
CA ASN A 6 0.03 -12.25 2.05
C ASN A 6 1.04 -12.15 3.20
N GLN A 7 1.87 -13.18 3.41
CA GLN A 7 2.87 -13.20 4.47
C GLN A 7 3.99 -12.18 4.21
N GLU A 8 4.51 -12.10 2.98
CA GLU A 8 5.52 -11.11 2.62
C GLU A 8 5.01 -9.68 2.79
N LEU A 9 3.78 -9.41 2.36
CA LEU A 9 3.17 -8.09 2.54
C LEU A 9 2.94 -7.78 4.03
N PHE A 10 2.49 -8.76 4.81
CA PHE A 10 2.30 -8.58 6.25
C PHE A 10 3.62 -8.23 6.95
N SER A 11 4.72 -8.93 6.62
CA SER A 11 6.05 -8.62 7.16
C SER A 11 6.53 -7.21 6.81
N LEU A 12 6.27 -6.73 5.60
CA LEU A 12 6.58 -5.35 5.21
C LEU A 12 5.75 -4.33 5.99
N ILE A 13 4.47 -4.61 6.21
CA ILE A 13 3.57 -3.74 7.00
C ILE A 13 4.04 -3.69 8.46
N ASP A 14 4.34 -4.84 9.06
CA ASP A 14 4.82 -4.93 10.43
C ASP A 14 6.15 -4.18 10.62
N THR A 15 7.11 -4.38 9.71
CA THR A 15 8.39 -3.67 9.71
C THR A 15 8.19 -2.15 9.59
N ALA A 16 7.30 -1.71 8.70
CA ALA A 16 7.01 -0.28 8.54
C ALA A 16 6.33 0.31 9.78
N TYR A 17 5.36 -0.38 10.37
CA TYR A 17 4.67 0.08 11.58
C TYR A 17 5.64 0.20 12.76
N ASN A 18 6.47 -0.81 12.99
CA ASN A 18 7.44 -0.84 14.09
C ASN A 18 8.61 0.13 13.89
N SER A 19 8.85 0.63 12.67
CA SER A 19 9.82 1.70 12.41
C SER A 19 9.37 3.09 12.88
N LEU A 20 8.06 3.27 13.08
CA LEU A 20 7.49 4.54 13.53
C LEU A 20 7.76 4.78 15.01
N SER A 21 7.93 6.05 15.38
CA SER A 21 7.94 6.46 16.79
C SER A 21 6.57 6.19 17.44
N GLU A 22 6.50 6.09 18.77
CA GLU A 22 5.23 5.86 19.47
C GLU A 22 4.17 6.94 19.18
N SER A 23 4.60 8.20 18.98
CA SER A 23 3.71 9.28 18.57
C SER A 23 3.18 9.08 17.15
N ASP A 24 4.01 8.57 16.24
CA ASP A 24 3.65 8.35 14.84
C ASP A 24 2.83 7.07 14.64
N GLN A 25 3.01 6.04 15.48
CA GLN A 25 2.16 4.85 15.50
C GLN A 25 0.71 5.20 15.85
N ASN A 26 0.51 6.13 16.80
CA ASN A 26 -0.81 6.62 17.18
C ASN A 26 -1.36 7.70 16.23
N SER A 27 -0.54 8.18 15.30
CA SER A 27 -0.95 9.16 14.29
C SER A 27 -1.81 8.53 13.19
N LYS A 28 -2.33 9.37 12.30
CA LYS A 28 -3.06 8.93 11.11
C LYS A 28 -2.21 7.99 10.23
N LEU A 29 -0.90 8.21 10.10
CA LEU A 29 -0.02 7.34 9.33
C LEU A 29 0.05 5.94 9.91
N GLY A 30 0.30 5.83 11.22
CA GLY A 30 0.35 4.53 11.91
C GLY A 30 -0.97 3.78 11.84
N GLN A 31 -2.10 4.48 12.01
CA GLN A 31 -3.43 3.88 11.86
C GLN A 31 -3.68 3.33 10.44
N LEU A 32 -3.22 4.01 9.38
CA LEU A 32 -3.36 3.53 8.00
C LEU A 32 -2.55 2.25 7.76
N ILE A 33 -1.31 2.20 8.26
CA ILE A 33 -0.45 1.01 8.14
C ILE A 33 -1.05 -0.16 8.93
N LEU A 34 -1.51 0.09 10.17
CA LEU A 34 -2.16 -0.93 11.00
C LEU A 34 -3.44 -1.48 10.34
N LYS A 35 -4.25 -0.60 9.73
CA LYS A 35 -5.45 -1.01 8.99
C LYS A 35 -5.14 -1.94 7.83
N ALA A 36 -3.98 -1.79 7.17
CA ALA A 36 -3.55 -2.71 6.12
C ALA A 36 -3.26 -4.11 6.67
N ALA A 37 -2.57 -4.21 7.82
CA ALA A 37 -2.37 -5.49 8.51
C ALA A 37 -3.70 -6.15 8.90
N GLN A 38 -4.65 -5.37 9.42
CA GLN A 38 -5.99 -5.85 9.76
C GLN A 38 -6.75 -6.37 8.53
N ASN A 39 -6.67 -5.68 7.39
CA ASN A 39 -7.31 -6.14 6.16
C ASN A 39 -6.76 -7.50 5.72
N LEU A 40 -5.44 -7.71 5.77
CA LEU A 40 -4.83 -9.01 5.46
C LEU A 40 -5.29 -10.11 6.42
N ASN A 41 -5.34 -9.80 7.73
CA ASN A 41 -5.82 -10.74 8.74
C ASN A 41 -7.29 -11.12 8.56
N HIS A 42 -8.11 -10.21 8.01
CA HIS A 42 -9.51 -10.46 7.67
C HIS A 42 -9.70 -11.12 6.28
N GLY A 43 -8.63 -11.63 5.67
CA GLY A 43 -8.71 -12.41 4.44
C GLY A 43 -8.66 -11.61 3.14
N MET A 44 -8.31 -10.31 3.19
CA MET A 44 -8.01 -9.54 1.98
C MET A 44 -6.75 -10.11 1.32
N ASP A 45 -6.76 -10.32 0.02
CA ASP A 45 -5.57 -10.74 -0.72
C ASP A 45 -4.54 -9.61 -0.81
N ALA A 46 -3.26 -9.96 -0.93
CA ALA A 46 -2.17 -9.00 -0.91
C ALA A 46 -2.25 -7.96 -2.04
N ILE A 47 -2.77 -8.32 -3.22
CA ILE A 47 -2.87 -7.38 -4.34
C ILE A 47 -3.93 -6.32 -4.04
N THR A 48 -5.12 -6.75 -3.62
CA THR A 48 -6.20 -5.83 -3.21
C THR A 48 -5.75 -4.96 -2.03
N CYS A 49 -5.02 -5.53 -1.08
CA CYS A 49 -4.47 -4.79 0.05
C CYS A 49 -3.46 -3.72 -0.41
N CYS A 50 -2.53 -4.05 -1.31
CA CYS A 50 -1.58 -3.09 -1.89
C CYS A 50 -2.29 -1.92 -2.59
N ILE A 51 -3.32 -2.20 -3.39
CA ILE A 51 -4.10 -1.15 -4.08
C ILE A 51 -4.75 -0.21 -3.08
N LYS A 52 -5.41 -0.78 -2.04
CA LYS A 52 -6.07 0.00 -1.00
C LYS A 52 -5.07 0.82 -0.17
N LEU A 53 -3.93 0.23 0.15
CA LEU A 53 -2.86 0.88 0.89
C LEU A 53 -2.29 2.08 0.10
N ILE A 54 -2.13 1.97 -1.21
CA ILE A 54 -1.69 3.10 -2.06
C ILE A 54 -2.72 4.21 -2.14
N HIS A 55 -4.00 3.87 -2.21
CA HIS A 55 -5.07 4.87 -2.14
C HIS A 55 -5.03 5.63 -0.80
N ASP A 56 -4.88 4.90 0.31
CA ASP A 56 -4.81 5.46 1.66
C ASP A 56 -3.54 6.34 1.85
N PHE A 57 -2.38 5.88 1.37
CA PHE A 57 -1.14 6.67 1.35
C PHE A 57 -1.28 7.95 0.51
N SER A 58 -1.84 7.85 -0.70
CA SER A 58 -2.00 9.02 -1.58
C SER A 58 -2.91 10.07 -0.95
N THR A 59 -4.01 9.62 -0.33
CA THR A 59 -4.92 10.49 0.42
C THR A 59 -4.23 11.15 1.61
N TYR A 60 -3.41 10.38 2.35
CA TYR A 60 -2.63 10.90 3.46
C TYR A 60 -1.61 11.94 3.01
N ILE A 61 -0.82 11.64 1.97
CA ILE A 61 0.17 12.56 1.40
C ILE A 61 -0.52 13.85 0.93
N LEU A 62 -1.61 13.77 0.17
CA LEU A 62 -2.30 14.96 -0.33
C LEU A 62 -2.87 15.83 0.79
N ILE A 63 -3.51 15.25 1.80
CA ILE A 63 -4.10 16.01 2.91
C ILE A 63 -3.03 16.56 3.84
N ASP A 64 -2.04 15.74 4.18
CA ASP A 64 -1.15 15.99 5.29
C ASP A 64 0.16 16.67 4.84
N GLN A 65 0.61 16.54 3.57
CA GLN A 65 1.69 17.40 3.02
C GLN A 65 1.29 18.87 2.94
N HIS A 66 0.01 19.17 2.76
CA HIS A 66 -0.47 20.55 2.82
C HIS A 66 -0.38 21.17 4.22
N ILE A 67 -0.29 20.35 5.27
CA ILE A 67 -0.38 20.77 6.67
C ILE A 67 0.96 20.56 7.42
N LYS A 68 1.75 19.55 7.05
CA LYS A 68 3.01 19.16 7.72
C LYS A 68 4.03 18.56 6.75
N ASN A 69 5.30 18.82 7.04
CA ASN A 69 6.45 18.28 6.30
C ASN A 69 6.72 16.82 6.71
N ILE A 70 5.88 15.89 6.27
CA ILE A 70 5.92 14.47 6.69
C ILE A 70 7.20 13.81 6.17
N LYS A 71 8.00 13.26 7.09
CA LYS A 71 9.16 12.42 6.76
C LYS A 71 8.81 10.95 6.99
N PHE A 72 8.61 10.21 5.91
CA PHE A 72 8.55 8.75 5.99
C PHE A 72 9.90 8.17 6.40
N THR A 73 9.86 7.18 7.29
CA THR A 73 11.00 6.31 7.57
C THR A 73 11.38 5.51 6.31
N PRO A 74 12.62 5.00 6.20
CA PRO A 74 13.03 4.13 5.10
C PRO A 74 12.08 2.95 4.86
N GLU A 75 11.57 2.34 5.94
CA GLU A 75 10.69 1.18 5.92
C GLU A 75 9.30 1.54 5.40
N VAL A 76 8.74 2.68 5.82
CA VAL A 76 7.47 3.19 5.29
C VAL A 76 7.60 3.56 3.81
N LYS A 77 8.73 4.14 3.39
CA LYS A 77 9.02 4.40 1.97
C LYS A 77 9.09 3.10 1.18
N HIS A 78 9.74 2.08 1.73
CA HIS A 78 9.87 0.79 1.07
C HIS A 78 8.50 0.12 0.90
N LEU A 79 7.67 0.11 1.94
CA LEU A 79 6.29 -0.39 1.88
C LEU A 79 5.48 0.34 0.80
N TYR A 80 5.56 1.66 0.74
CA TYR A 80 4.90 2.47 -0.29
C TYR A 80 5.38 2.09 -1.70
N GLN A 81 6.69 1.95 -1.90
CA GLN A 81 7.25 1.59 -3.22
C GLN A 81 6.79 0.22 -3.69
N VAL A 82 6.84 -0.79 -2.81
CA VAL A 82 6.39 -2.15 -3.13
C VAL A 82 4.90 -2.18 -3.46
N ALA A 83 4.07 -1.56 -2.61
CA ALA A 83 2.63 -1.49 -2.83
C ALA A 83 2.29 -0.75 -4.14
N ASN A 84 3.02 0.31 -4.48
CA ASN A 84 2.81 1.09 -5.71
C ASN A 84 3.17 0.27 -6.95
N GLN A 85 4.29 -0.44 -6.94
CA GLN A 85 4.68 -1.31 -8.06
C GLN A 85 3.63 -2.40 -8.33
N ILE A 86 3.10 -3.02 -7.27
CA ILE A 86 2.07 -4.06 -7.39
C ILE A 86 0.76 -3.47 -7.90
N ALA A 87 0.32 -2.34 -7.34
CA ALA A 87 -0.91 -1.66 -7.76
C ALA A 87 -0.83 -1.23 -9.23
N GLN A 88 0.28 -0.60 -9.65
CA GLN A 88 0.51 -0.19 -11.02
C GLN A 88 0.53 -1.37 -11.99
N LYS A 89 1.19 -2.47 -11.63
CA LYS A 89 1.20 -3.69 -12.45
C LYS A 89 -0.22 -4.22 -12.64
N ARG A 90 -1.03 -4.27 -11.58
CA ARG A 90 -2.42 -4.76 -11.67
C ARG A 90 -3.30 -3.83 -12.51
N ILE A 91 -3.13 -2.53 -12.39
CA ILE A 91 -3.83 -1.54 -13.24
C ILE A 91 -3.42 -1.72 -14.71
N ALA A 92 -2.13 -1.89 -14.99
CA ALA A 92 -1.64 -2.15 -16.35
C ALA A 92 -2.21 -3.45 -16.91
N GLU A 93 -2.16 -4.56 -16.15
CA GLU A 93 -2.73 -5.85 -16.55
C GLU A 93 -4.24 -5.77 -16.85
N ASN A 94 -5.01 -5.07 -16.01
CA ASN A 94 -6.44 -4.87 -16.24
C ASN A 94 -6.71 -3.92 -17.43
N GLY A 95 -5.87 -2.90 -17.62
CA GLY A 95 -5.92 -2.01 -18.78
C GLY A 95 -5.65 -2.76 -20.09
N PHE A 96 -4.64 -3.65 -20.12
CA PHE A 96 -4.35 -4.51 -21.27
C PHE A 96 -5.44 -5.55 -21.53
N ALA A 97 -6.02 -6.15 -20.48
CA ALA A 97 -7.14 -7.09 -20.64
C ALA A 97 -8.37 -6.41 -21.26
N ASN A 98 -8.66 -5.16 -20.87
CA ASN A 98 -9.75 -4.38 -21.45
C ASN A 98 -9.48 -3.98 -22.92
N LEU A 99 -8.22 -3.70 -23.29
CA LEU A 99 -7.83 -3.49 -24.68
C LEU A 99 -7.94 -4.78 -25.52
N GLY A 100 -7.51 -5.92 -24.98
CA GLY A 100 -7.66 -7.22 -25.64
C GLY A 100 -9.11 -7.57 -25.96
N ASN A 101 -10.05 -7.28 -25.05
CA ASN A 101 -11.48 -7.44 -25.29
C ASN A 101 -12.04 -6.46 -26.34
N LEU A 102 -11.39 -5.33 -26.56
CA LEU A 102 -11.79 -4.35 -27.58
C LEU A 102 -11.36 -4.80 -28.99
N PHE A 103 -10.22 -5.48 -29.12
CA PHE A 103 -9.70 -6.01 -30.40
C PHE A 103 -10.28 -7.38 -30.80
N LEU A 104 -10.98 -8.05 -29.87
CA LEU A 104 -11.69 -9.31 -30.10
C LEU A 104 -13.21 -9.12 -30.36
N ARG A 105 -13.68 -7.88 -30.41
CA ARG A 105 -15.01 -7.49 -30.88
C ARG A 105 -14.91 -6.82 -32.24
#